data_AF-A0A1G7XDM3-F1
#
_entry.id   AF-A0A1G7XDM3-F1
#
_cell.length_a   1.000
_cell.length_b   1.000
_cell.length_c   1.000
_cell.angle_alpha   90.00
_cell.angle_beta   90.00
_cell.angle_gamma   90.00
#
_symmetry.space_group_name_H-M   'P 1'
#
loop_
_entity.id
_entity.type
_entity.pdbx_description
1 polymer ?
#
loop_
_entity_poly.entity_id
_entity_poly.type
_entity_poly.pdbx_seq_one_letter_code
_entity_poly.pdbx_strand_id
1 'polypeptide(L)'
;MTLPAEIAAVAFTNKALIYDLLFRTASETMMTIAADPKHLGARIGITAVLHIWGSAMTHHPHVHMIVPGGGIATDGSRWISSRPAFLLPVRVLGVLFRRLFLTRLIALHAAGKLAFFGKLEELADPRRRPSSRPFRLCA
;
A
#
# COMPACT_ATOMS: atom_id res chain seq x y z
N MET A 1 -6.59 1.29 1.31
CA MET A 1 -5.67 0.16 1.03
C MET A 1 -5.32 -0.49 2.34
N THR A 2 -5.48 -1.81 2.42
CA THR A 2 -5.49 -2.56 3.69
C THR A 2 -4.36 -3.57 3.71
N LEU A 3 -3.67 -3.67 4.84
CA LEU A 3 -2.65 -4.71 5.02
C LEU A 3 -3.31 -6.03 5.45
N PRO A 4 -2.91 -7.17 4.85
CA PRO A 4 -3.36 -8.48 5.30
C PRO A 4 -2.80 -8.79 6.70
N ALA A 5 -3.43 -9.74 7.40
CA ALA A 5 -3.15 -10.02 8.82
C ALA A 5 -1.68 -10.33 9.11
N GLU A 6 -1.02 -11.08 8.22
CA GLU A 6 0.39 -11.46 8.34
C GLU A 6 1.31 -10.23 8.30
N ILE A 7 1.00 -9.27 7.44
CA ILE A 7 1.76 -8.02 7.32
C ILE A 7 1.38 -7.05 8.44
N ALA A 8 0.12 -7.05 8.88
CA ALA A 8 -0.31 -6.28 10.05
C ALA A 8 0.46 -6.72 11.31
N ALA A 9 0.70 -8.02 11.49
CA ALA A 9 1.52 -8.54 12.59
C ALA A 9 2.95 -7.99 12.55
N VAL A 10 3.58 -7.92 11.37
CA VAL A 10 4.90 -7.27 11.19
C VAL A 10 4.83 -5.77 11.46
N ALA A 11 3.75 -5.10 11.03
CA ALA A 11 3.53 -3.68 11.25
C ALA A 11 3.38 -3.34 12.74
N PHE A 12 2.87 -4.26 13.54
CA PHE A 12 2.67 -4.05 14.97
C PHE A 12 3.99 -3.70 15.69
N THR A 13 5.11 -4.33 15.33
CA THR A 13 6.42 -4.06 15.93
C THR A 13 7.26 -3.06 15.14
N ASN A 14 6.87 -2.76 13.88
CA ASN A 14 7.62 -1.90 12.95
C ASN A 14 6.81 -0.67 12.48
N LYS A 15 6.01 -0.08 13.38
CA LYS A 15 4.98 0.91 13.05
C LYS A 15 5.47 2.03 12.13
N ALA A 16 6.54 2.73 12.50
CA ALA A 16 7.03 3.87 11.72
C ALA A 16 7.40 3.49 10.28
N LEU A 17 8.20 2.43 10.10
CA LEU A 17 8.65 1.98 8.79
C LEU A 17 7.51 1.44 7.93
N ILE A 18 6.65 0.60 8.50
CA ILE A 18 5.59 -0.06 7.74
C ILE A 18 4.45 0.91 7.41
N TYR A 19 4.12 1.86 8.29
CA TYR A 19 3.09 2.85 8.00
C TYR A 19 3.59 3.90 7.01
N ASP A 20 4.84 4.38 7.11
CA ASP A 20 5.44 5.22 6.07
C ASP A 20 5.43 4.50 4.71
N LEU A 21 5.81 3.22 4.68
CA LEU A 21 5.75 2.41 3.47
C LEU A 21 4.33 2.27 2.92
N LEU A 22 3.33 2.06 3.79
CA LEU A 22 1.91 1.99 3.40
C LEU A 22 1.44 3.29 2.75
N PHE A 23 1.72 4.44 3.37
CA PHE A 23 1.35 5.76 2.83
C PHE A 23 2.00 6.04 1.48
N ARG A 24 3.32 5.84 1.37
CA ARG A 24 4.07 6.08 0.13
C ARG A 24 3.59 5.19 -0.99
N THR A 25 3.43 3.90 -0.70
CA THR A 25 3.01 2.95 -1.73
C THR A 25 1.57 3.19 -2.16
N ALA A 26 0.68 3.55 -1.23
CA ALA A 26 -0.71 3.84 -1.56
C ALA A 26 -0.86 5.08 -2.45
N SER A 27 -0.20 6.17 -2.07
CA SER A 27 -0.21 7.42 -2.84
C SER A 27 0.43 7.24 -4.21
N GLU A 28 1.59 6.60 -4.30
CA GLU A 28 2.27 6.31 -5.57
C GLU A 28 1.42 5.43 -6.49
N THR A 29 0.76 4.40 -5.96
CA THR A 29 -0.14 3.56 -6.75
C THR A 29 -1.27 4.39 -7.36
N MET A 30 -1.93 5.23 -6.56
CA MET A 30 -3.02 6.08 -7.02
C MET A 30 -2.54 7.08 -8.07
N MET A 31 -1.44 7.78 -7.81
CA MET A 31 -0.91 8.80 -8.72
C MET A 31 -0.40 8.20 -10.04
N THR A 32 0.25 7.03 -9.99
CA THR A 32 0.75 6.33 -11.18
C THR A 32 -0.40 5.94 -12.10
N ILE A 33 -1.45 5.33 -11.55
CA ILE A 33 -2.59 4.89 -12.37
C ILE A 33 -3.44 6.08 -12.83
N ALA A 34 -3.57 7.12 -12.00
CA ALA A 34 -4.28 8.33 -12.41
C ALA A 34 -3.59 9.04 -13.59
N ALA A 35 -2.26 9.04 -13.63
CA ALA A 35 -1.49 9.68 -14.70
C ALA A 35 -1.56 8.93 -16.04
N ASP A 36 -1.91 7.64 -16.06
CA ASP A 36 -2.02 6.85 -17.29
C ASP A 36 -3.23 7.33 -18.13
N PRO A 37 -3.01 7.80 -19.39
CA PRO A 37 -4.08 8.21 -20.30
C PRO A 37 -5.11 7.13 -20.63
N LYS A 38 -4.75 5.83 -20.49
CA LYS A 38 -5.70 4.72 -20.62
C LYS A 38 -6.73 4.68 -19.49
N HIS A 39 -6.45 5.41 -18.40
CA HIS A 39 -7.24 5.44 -17.18
C HIS A 39 -7.86 6.84 -17.02
N LEU A 40 -7.23 7.73 -16.24
CA LEU A 40 -7.70 9.12 -16.05
C LEU A 40 -6.87 10.11 -16.89
N GLY A 41 -5.56 9.90 -17.03
CA GLY A 41 -4.66 10.82 -17.72
C GLY A 41 -4.45 12.16 -17.00
N ALA A 42 -4.56 12.17 -15.67
CA ALA A 42 -4.53 13.40 -14.87
C ALA A 42 -3.72 13.25 -13.58
N ARG A 43 -3.14 14.37 -13.13
CA ARG A 43 -2.53 14.51 -11.81
C ARG A 43 -3.61 14.79 -10.77
N ILE A 44 -3.75 13.86 -9.83
CA ILE A 44 -4.72 13.94 -8.72
C ILE A 44 -4.07 14.48 -7.45
N GLY A 45 -4.88 15.07 -6.57
CA GLY A 45 -4.55 15.31 -5.17
C GLY A 45 -5.14 14.23 -4.28
N ILE A 46 -4.51 13.92 -3.14
CA ILE A 46 -4.96 12.87 -2.22
C ILE A 46 -4.82 13.38 -0.79
N THR A 47 -5.89 13.24 0.00
CA THR A 47 -5.82 13.33 1.47
C THR A 47 -5.93 11.92 2.04
N ALA A 48 -4.87 11.45 2.70
CA ALA A 48 -4.80 10.09 3.23
C ALA A 48 -4.83 10.07 4.76
N VAL A 49 -5.61 9.16 5.34
CA VAL A 49 -5.76 8.97 6.79
C VAL A 49 -5.46 7.52 7.15
N LEU A 50 -4.60 7.32 8.14
CA LEU A 50 -4.29 5.99 8.68
C LEU A 50 -5.32 5.57 9.72
N HIS A 51 -5.92 4.41 9.52
CA HIS A 51 -6.72 3.71 10.51
C HIS A 51 -6.00 2.41 10.91
N ILE A 52 -5.85 2.18 12.21
CA ILE A 52 -5.07 1.04 12.75
C ILE A 52 -5.93 -0.03 13.44
N TRP A 53 -7.21 0.23 13.64
CA TRP A 53 -8.14 -0.68 14.32
C TRP A 53 -9.33 -1.00 13.40
N GLY A 54 -9.71 -2.28 13.37
CA GLY A 54 -10.98 -2.71 12.78
C GLY A 54 -12.14 -2.53 13.75
N SER A 55 -13.38 -2.71 13.29
CA SER A 55 -14.58 -2.56 14.12
C SER A 55 -14.62 -3.50 15.34
N ALA A 56 -13.95 -4.65 15.25
CA ALA A 56 -13.79 -5.59 16.36
C ALA A 56 -12.58 -5.28 17.28
N MET A 57 -12.00 -4.07 17.18
CA MET A 57 -10.80 -3.65 17.92
C MET A 57 -9.57 -4.54 17.69
N THR A 58 -9.49 -5.19 16.53
CA THR A 58 -8.32 -5.93 16.08
C THR A 58 -7.35 -5.01 15.34
N HIS A 59 -6.04 -5.26 15.48
CA HIS A 59 -5.03 -4.48 14.75
C HIS A 59 -5.22 -4.72 13.25
N HIS A 60 -5.61 -3.66 12.54
CA HIS A 60 -6.03 -3.70 11.14
C HIS A 60 -5.58 -2.43 10.41
N PRO A 61 -4.26 -2.25 10.18
CA PRO A 61 -3.73 -1.06 9.55
C PRO A 61 -4.17 -0.95 8.08
N HIS A 62 -4.82 0.17 7.77
CA HIS A 62 -5.24 0.55 6.43
C HIS A 62 -5.25 2.07 6.28
N VAL A 63 -5.09 2.54 5.04
CA VAL A 63 -5.23 3.96 4.70
C VAL A 63 -6.52 4.20 3.94
N HIS A 64 -7.32 5.14 4.44
CA HIS A 64 -8.42 5.75 3.69
C HIS A 64 -7.88 6.92 2.90
N MET A 65 -8.32 7.07 1.66
CA MET A 65 -7.90 8.15 0.78
C MET A 65 -9.13 8.86 0.26
N ILE A 66 -9.20 10.16 0.51
CA ILE A 66 -10.17 11.06 -0.09
C ILE A 66 -9.50 11.66 -1.32
N VAL A 67 -10.13 11.47 -2.48
CA VAL A 67 -9.60 11.88 -3.78
C VAL A 67 -10.69 12.62 -4.54
N PRO A 68 -10.40 13.75 -5.18
CA PRO A 68 -11.36 14.41 -6.06
C PRO A 68 -11.81 13.50 -7.21
N GLY A 69 -13.01 13.74 -7.74
CA GLY A 69 -13.55 13.05 -8.92
C GLY A 69 -12.88 13.47 -10.23
N GLY A 70 -11.55 13.56 -10.26
CA GLY A 70 -10.77 14.09 -11.37
C GLY A 70 -9.41 14.64 -10.94
N GLY A 71 -8.69 15.25 -11.88
CA GLY A 71 -7.40 15.88 -11.64
C GLY A 71 -7.05 16.91 -12.68
N ILE A 72 -5.85 17.48 -12.57
CA ILE A 72 -5.30 18.44 -13.54
C ILE A 72 -4.60 17.66 -14.66
N ALA A 73 -4.82 18.03 -15.91
CA ALA A 73 -4.09 17.49 -17.05
C ALA A 73 -2.58 17.52 -16.81
N THR A 74 -1.84 16.56 -17.37
CA THR A 74 -0.39 16.44 -17.11
C THR A 74 0.41 17.67 -17.59
N ASP A 75 -0.09 18.36 -18.62
CA ASP A 75 0.44 19.64 -19.12
C ASP A 75 -0.05 20.87 -18.34
N GLY A 76 -0.91 20.69 -17.33
CA GLY A 76 -1.45 21.77 -16.51
C GLY A 76 -2.59 22.56 -17.16
N SER A 77 -3.00 22.23 -18.38
CA SER A 77 -3.87 23.09 -19.20
C SER A 77 -5.32 23.16 -18.72
N ARG A 78 -5.83 22.08 -18.11
CA ARG A 78 -7.26 21.95 -17.78
C ARG A 78 -7.54 20.90 -16.72
N TRP A 79 -8.75 20.93 -16.17
CA TRP A 79 -9.30 19.84 -15.38
C TRP A 79 -9.74 18.67 -16.25
N ILE A 80 -9.55 17.45 -15.73
CA ILE A 80 -10.04 16.19 -16.30
C ILE A 80 -10.89 15.52 -15.24
N SER A 81 -12.20 15.48 -15.47
CA SER A 81 -13.14 14.77 -14.59
C SER A 81 -13.04 13.26 -14.79
N SER A 82 -13.21 12.51 -13.71
CA SER A 82 -13.37 11.06 -13.77
C SER A 82 -14.70 10.68 -14.41
N ARG A 83 -14.83 9.41 -14.80
CA ARG A 83 -16.13 8.86 -15.20
C ARG A 83 -17.07 8.85 -13.98
N PRO A 84 -18.39 9.02 -14.17
CA PRO A 84 -19.34 9.09 -13.05
C PRO A 84 -19.33 7.88 -12.11
N ALA A 85 -19.05 6.69 -12.64
CA ALA A 85 -19.17 5.44 -11.89
C ALA A 85 -17.89 5.01 -11.15
N PHE A 86 -16.70 5.39 -11.63
CA PHE A 86 -15.45 5.00 -10.97
C PHE A 86 -14.28 5.92 -11.35
N LEU A 87 -13.42 6.19 -10.37
CA LEU A 87 -12.23 7.02 -10.53
C LEU A 87 -11.10 6.26 -11.24
N LEU A 88 -10.73 5.07 -10.73
CA LEU A 88 -9.68 4.20 -11.26
C LEU A 88 -10.08 2.72 -11.10
N PRO A 89 -9.58 1.81 -11.95
CA PRO A 89 -9.87 0.39 -11.88
C PRO A 89 -9.20 -0.29 -10.67
N VAL A 90 -10.03 -0.78 -9.75
CA VAL A 90 -9.63 -1.38 -8.47
C VAL A 90 -8.66 -2.56 -8.62
N ARG A 91 -8.84 -3.40 -9.64
CA ARG A 91 -7.94 -4.56 -9.86
C ARG A 91 -6.52 -4.12 -10.21
N VAL A 92 -6.37 -3.07 -11.02
CA VAL A 92 -5.06 -2.56 -11.41
C VAL A 92 -4.37 -1.88 -10.22
N LEU A 93 -5.13 -1.12 -9.42
CA LEU A 93 -4.65 -0.57 -8.15
C LEU A 93 -4.13 -1.67 -7.21
N GLY A 94 -4.90 -2.74 -7.03
CA GLY A 94 -4.53 -3.84 -6.15
C GLY A 94 -3.24 -4.54 -6.58
N VAL A 95 -3.10 -4.83 -7.88
CA VAL A 95 -1.89 -5.47 -8.44
C VAL A 95 -0.66 -4.58 -8.27
N LEU A 96 -0.76 -3.29 -8.63
CA LEU A 96 0.37 -2.36 -8.53
C LEU A 96 0.78 -2.11 -7.07
N PHE A 97 -0.20 -1.85 -6.19
CA PHE A 97 0.05 -1.68 -4.75
C PHE A 97 0.78 -2.89 -4.19
N ARG A 98 0.26 -4.10 -4.45
CA ARG A 98 0.86 -5.35 -3.95
C ARG A 98 2.31 -5.48 -4.39
N ARG A 99 2.58 -5.28 -5.68
CA ARG A 99 3.95 -5.37 -6.23
C ARG A 99 4.89 -4.37 -5.55
N LEU A 100 4.52 -3.09 -5.52
CA LEU A 100 5.37 -2.02 -4.97
C LEU A 100 5.61 -2.22 -3.47
N PHE A 101 4.56 -2.55 -2.73
CA PHE A 101 4.62 -2.70 -1.28
C PHE A 101 5.54 -3.84 -0.89
N LEU A 102 5.36 -5.02 -1.51
CA LEU A 102 6.17 -6.19 -1.22
C LEU A 102 7.62 -5.99 -1.62
N THR A 103 7.88 -5.40 -2.79
CA THR A 103 9.25 -5.11 -3.24
C THR A 103 10.00 -4.30 -2.20
N ARG A 104 9.36 -3.24 -1.68
CA ARG A 104 9.97 -2.35 -0.68
C ARG A 104 10.03 -2.97 0.70
N LEU A 105 9.02 -3.76 1.09
CA LEU A 105 9.04 -4.52 2.34
C LEU A 105 10.20 -5.52 2.37
N ILE A 106 10.39 -6.26 1.27
CA ILE A 106 11.52 -7.19 1.11
C ILE A 106 12.85 -6.43 1.17
N ALA A 107 12.94 -5.24 0.60
CA ALA A 107 14.14 -4.41 0.71
C ALA A 107 14.42 -3.95 2.16
N LEU A 108 13.39 -3.57 2.92
CA LEU A 108 13.54 -3.25 4.35
C LEU A 108 14.00 -4.47 5.16
N HIS A 109 13.46 -5.64 4.84
CA HIS A 109 13.83 -6.91 5.46
C HIS A 109 15.27 -7.30 5.16
N ALA A 110 15.68 -7.29 3.89
CA ALA A 110 17.04 -7.59 3.47
C ALA A 110 18.08 -6.62 4.05
N ALA A 111 17.68 -5.37 4.30
CA ALA A 111 18.51 -4.36 4.95
C ALA A 111 18.58 -4.49 6.49
N GLY A 112 17.93 -5.51 7.08
CA GLY A 112 17.92 -5.72 8.54
C GLY A 112 17.20 -4.62 9.33
N LYS A 113 16.31 -3.85 8.67
CA LYS A 113 15.63 -2.70 9.30
C LYS A 113 14.36 -3.10 10.07
N LEU A 114 13.89 -4.33 9.90
CA LEU A 114 12.67 -4.82 10.52
C LEU A 114 13.02 -5.61 11.79
N ALA A 115 12.32 -5.31 12.88
CA ALA A 115 12.41 -6.03 14.14
C ALA A 115 11.27 -7.05 14.25
N PHE A 116 11.63 -8.28 14.61
CA PHE A 116 10.70 -9.39 14.77
C PHE A 116 10.80 -9.95 16.19
N PHE A 117 9.66 -10.37 16.75
CA PHE A 117 9.56 -10.84 18.13
C PHE A 117 8.56 -12.00 18.23
N GLY A 118 8.74 -12.86 19.23
CA GLY A 118 7.85 -13.99 19.50
C GLY A 118 7.71 -14.90 18.30
N LYS A 119 6.46 -15.20 17.89
CA LYS A 119 6.18 -16.10 16.75
C LYS A 119 6.77 -15.63 15.42
N LEU A 120 7.17 -14.36 15.30
CA LEU A 120 7.76 -13.81 14.08
C LEU A 120 9.29 -13.86 14.08
N GLU A 121 9.96 -14.29 15.16
CA GLU A 121 11.44 -14.35 15.24
C GLU A 121 12.07 -15.19 14.11
N GLU A 122 11.36 -16.21 13.62
CA GLU A 122 11.81 -17.00 12.47
C GLU A 122 12.02 -16.17 11.20
N LEU A 123 11.34 -15.01 11.09
CA LEU A 123 11.48 -14.07 9.99
C LEU A 123 12.70 -13.16 10.13
N ALA A 124 13.42 -13.16 11.24
CA ALA A 124 14.56 -12.28 11.44
C ALA A 124 15.75 -12.59 10.53
N ASP A 125 15.93 -13.86 10.11
CA ASP A 125 16.98 -14.25 9.17
C ASP A 125 16.47 -14.14 7.71
N PRO A 126 17.01 -13.21 6.90
CA PRO A 126 16.58 -13.04 5.51
C PRO A 126 16.85 -14.24 4.61
N ARG A 127 17.75 -15.15 5.03
CA ARG A 127 18.12 -16.35 4.26
C ARG A 127 17.25 -17.55 4.60
N ARG A 128 16.49 -17.48 5.69
CA ARG A 128 15.63 -18.57 6.15
C ARG A 128 14.27 -18.46 5.44
N ARG A 129 13.91 -19.46 4.65
CA ARG A 129 12.54 -19.58 4.16
C ARG A 129 11.64 -19.94 5.34
N PRO A 130 10.60 -19.16 5.66
CA PRO A 130 9.73 -19.49 6.78
C PRO A 130 9.04 -20.84 6.56
N SER A 131 8.91 -21.61 7.64
CA SER A 131 8.23 -22.91 7.69
C SER A 131 6.72 -22.76 7.47
N SER A 132 6.16 -21.64 7.95
CA SER A 132 4.80 -21.17 7.73
C SER A 132 4.74 -20.17 6.57
N ARG A 133 3.54 -19.88 6.05
CA ARG A 133 3.31 -19.26 4.72
C ARG A 133 3.07 -17.72 4.71
N PRO A 134 3.71 -16.83 5.49
CA PRO A 134 3.30 -15.42 5.50
C PRO A 134 3.63 -14.67 4.19
N PHE A 135 4.59 -15.16 3.39
CA PHE A 135 4.99 -14.52 2.13
C PHE A 135 4.52 -15.24 0.86
N ARG A 136 3.84 -16.39 0.95
CA ARG A 136 3.38 -17.16 -0.22
C ARG A 136 2.03 -16.73 -0.79
N LEU A 137 1.26 -15.89 -0.08
CA LEU A 137 0.01 -15.30 -0.59
C LEU A 137 0.24 -14.18 -1.62
N CYS A 138 1.49 -14.04 -2.09
CA CYS A 138 1.93 -12.94 -2.92
C CYS A 138 2.82 -13.39 -4.10
N ALA A 139 2.73 -14.64 -4.54
CA ALA A 139 3.07 -14.99 -5.92
C ALA A 139 1.77 -14.96 -6.71
#